data_AF-A0A9E2I5B2-F1
#
_entry.id   AF-A0A9E2I5B2-F1
#
_cell.length_a   1.000
_cell.length_b   1.000
_cell.length_c   1.000
_cell.angle_alpha   90.00
_cell.angle_beta   90.00
_cell.angle_gamma   90.00
#
_symmetry.space_group_name_H-M   'P 1'
#
loop_
_entity.id
_entity.type
_entity.pdbx_description
1 polymer ?
#
loop_
_entity_poly.entity_id
_entity_poly.type
_entity_poly.pdbx_seq_one_letter_code
_entity_poly.pdbx_strand_id
1 'polypeptide(L)'
;MEKSIATSKTPRVVLGNIENDLTIKGWDQAEVLAKSSSNKLSIEEQDDVVTISCSGDCLVHVPLAAAVEVESIDRDACCMALEGNLSIGSVGNDLILREVNIAQVDTVGRDLTAKQIHSELTIGNVGNDLILRAVSATNIGNVGRDISVTKIRGDLVIRNIGNDLVLRDADSANIESVGRDISARQIHGDLTIENIGKDLVLRDVTTTQVGNIGRELSAKRVRGDLKIKLVGGNALVRDIDGQFSADTTGGNLYLQGVSGGITVSVGGSATLDFSPVPWQAYSIQAGGDIRCKNPADINAEFNIVSGGQMICVKTPQKSETIKEGRCTLTMGDGGAAVELSAGGTVNLIAPSSEWEHPEEIDIDFGAKLGSMAEEIAEESTRQIEAQLEMLGEHLEAHLASLSISIGTAGLSEERVKQAQERLEKARQRASQRAGDAAQRAQAKLELKIAAIQRKAERKSRATVARTARKERKRETVSRVSVMPPPSYPPSPPQPPSNPVTDEERLLILQMLQDKKIGVEEAEQLLVALG
;
A
#
# COMPACT_ATOMS: atom_id res chain seq x y z
N MET A 1 -29.64 -0.84 -32.12
CA MET A 1 -29.31 -1.34 -33.48
C MET A 1 -28.04 -2.17 -33.45
N GLU A 2 -27.90 -3.10 -34.39
CA GLU A 2 -26.72 -3.95 -34.56
C GLU A 2 -26.29 -3.90 -36.02
N LYS A 3 -24.99 -3.73 -36.25
CA LYS A 3 -24.38 -3.81 -37.58
C LYS A 3 -23.05 -4.54 -37.47
N SER A 4 -22.80 -5.47 -38.38
CA SER A 4 -21.54 -6.17 -38.51
C SER A 4 -20.92 -5.92 -39.88
N ILE A 5 -19.60 -5.88 -39.91
CA ILE A 5 -18.79 -5.77 -41.12
C ILE A 5 -17.68 -6.80 -41.03
N ALA A 6 -17.55 -7.64 -42.06
CA ALA A 6 -16.43 -8.56 -42.18
C ALA A 6 -15.17 -7.77 -42.55
N THR A 7 -14.06 -8.00 -41.85
CA THR A 7 -12.81 -7.23 -42.00
C THR A 7 -11.61 -8.17 -42.09
N SER A 8 -10.39 -7.63 -42.17
CA SER A 8 -9.19 -8.44 -41.96
C SER A 8 -9.01 -8.87 -40.50
N LYS A 9 -7.90 -9.52 -40.17
CA LYS A 9 -7.55 -9.87 -38.77
C LYS A 9 -6.93 -8.71 -38.01
N THR A 10 -6.50 -7.65 -38.71
CA THR A 10 -5.82 -6.49 -38.15
C THR A 10 -6.43 -5.20 -38.70
N PRO A 11 -7.75 -5.01 -38.63
CA PRO A 11 -8.36 -3.80 -39.16
C PRO A 11 -7.98 -2.60 -38.29
N ARG A 12 -8.10 -1.41 -38.87
CA ARG A 12 -8.01 -0.15 -38.10
C ARG A 12 -9.42 0.33 -37.81
N VAL A 13 -9.78 0.39 -36.53
CA VAL A 13 -11.12 0.79 -36.08
C VAL A 13 -11.02 2.19 -35.48
N VAL A 14 -11.69 3.15 -36.13
CA VAL A 14 -11.72 4.55 -35.70
C VAL A 14 -13.10 4.86 -35.15
N LEU A 15 -13.17 5.19 -33.87
CA LEU A 15 -14.36 5.68 -33.21
C LEU A 15 -14.22 7.20 -33.04
N GLY A 16 -15.18 7.94 -33.58
CA GLY A 16 -15.26 9.39 -33.37
C GLY A 16 -15.74 9.71 -31.96
N ASN A 17 -16.56 10.74 -31.82
CA ASN A 17 -17.15 11.09 -30.53
C ASN A 17 -18.26 10.09 -30.12
N ILE A 18 -18.15 9.54 -28.91
CA ILE A 18 -19.14 8.66 -28.30
C ILE A 18 -19.78 9.40 -27.10
N GLU A 19 -21.06 9.77 -27.22
CA GLU A 19 -21.77 10.61 -26.24
C GLU A 19 -22.10 9.89 -24.90
N ASN A 20 -22.00 8.56 -24.84
CA ASN A 20 -22.26 7.79 -23.62
C ASN A 20 -21.16 6.73 -23.42
N ASP A 21 -21.52 5.54 -22.93
CA ASP A 21 -20.56 4.55 -22.51
C ASP A 21 -20.04 3.74 -23.71
N LEU A 22 -18.73 3.47 -23.72
CA LEU A 22 -18.10 2.66 -24.76
C LEU A 22 -17.53 1.37 -24.15
N THR A 23 -17.96 0.24 -24.68
CA THR A 23 -17.34 -1.05 -24.38
C THR A 23 -16.72 -1.62 -25.64
N ILE A 24 -15.41 -1.87 -25.62
CA ILE A 24 -14.68 -2.53 -26.69
C ILE A 24 -14.21 -3.90 -26.19
N LYS A 25 -14.49 -4.95 -26.95
CA LYS A 25 -14.07 -6.32 -26.65
C LYS A 25 -13.40 -6.97 -27.84
N GLY A 26 -12.17 -7.42 -27.67
CA GLY A 26 -11.51 -8.27 -28.66
C GLY A 26 -12.13 -9.67 -28.74
N TRP A 27 -12.13 -10.25 -29.94
CA TRP A 27 -12.60 -11.62 -30.19
C TRP A 27 -11.85 -12.30 -31.36
N ASP A 28 -12.02 -13.61 -31.48
CA ASP A 28 -11.31 -14.44 -32.47
C ASP A 28 -11.85 -14.32 -33.91
N GLN A 29 -12.87 -13.49 -34.13
CA GLN A 29 -13.50 -13.34 -35.44
C GLN A 29 -12.89 -12.15 -36.19
N ALA A 30 -12.68 -12.32 -37.50
CA ALA A 30 -12.24 -11.27 -38.41
C ALA A 30 -13.43 -10.40 -38.86
N GLU A 31 -14.20 -9.90 -37.91
CA GLU A 31 -15.34 -9.04 -38.15
C GLU A 31 -15.42 -7.99 -37.04
N VAL A 32 -15.92 -6.81 -37.40
CA VAL A 32 -16.23 -5.75 -36.45
C VAL A 32 -17.74 -5.71 -36.29
N LEU A 33 -18.20 -5.88 -35.05
CA LEU A 33 -19.61 -5.85 -34.68
C LEU A 33 -19.87 -4.65 -33.78
N ALA A 34 -20.68 -3.70 -34.24
CA ALA A 34 -21.09 -2.56 -33.46
C ALA A 34 -22.57 -2.68 -33.06
N LYS A 35 -22.83 -2.58 -31.76
CA LYS A 35 -24.15 -2.54 -31.16
C LYS A 35 -24.34 -1.20 -30.48
N SER A 36 -25.49 -0.59 -30.68
CA SER A 36 -25.86 0.66 -30.04
C SER A 36 -27.26 0.59 -29.44
N SER A 37 -27.46 1.20 -28.28
CA SER A 37 -28.79 1.40 -27.67
C SER A 37 -29.63 2.45 -28.44
N SER A 38 -29.00 3.29 -29.27
CA SER A 38 -29.67 4.36 -30.02
C SER A 38 -30.00 3.99 -31.47
N ASN A 39 -30.84 4.81 -32.10
CA ASN A 39 -31.20 4.71 -33.52
C ASN A 39 -30.23 5.48 -34.44
N LYS A 40 -29.11 6.01 -33.94
CA LYS A 40 -28.13 6.78 -34.72
C LYS A 40 -26.76 6.11 -34.67
N LEU A 41 -26.65 4.94 -35.31
CA LEU A 41 -25.39 4.20 -35.49
C LEU A 41 -24.98 4.20 -36.97
N SER A 42 -23.92 4.94 -37.29
CA SER A 42 -23.23 4.85 -38.58
C SER A 42 -21.96 4.01 -38.43
N ILE A 43 -21.81 3.06 -39.34
CA ILE A 43 -20.60 2.28 -39.50
C ILE A 43 -20.30 2.28 -40.98
N GLU A 44 -19.11 2.73 -41.33
CA GLU A 44 -18.62 2.82 -42.70
C GLU A 44 -17.28 2.08 -42.76
N GLU A 45 -17.08 1.31 -43.81
CA GLU A 45 -15.83 0.60 -44.06
C GLU A 45 -15.24 1.11 -45.37
N GLN A 46 -13.98 1.53 -45.32
CA GLN A 46 -13.21 1.87 -46.50
C GLN A 46 -11.76 1.41 -46.30
N ASP A 47 -11.25 0.59 -47.22
CA ASP A 47 -9.86 0.10 -47.22
C ASP A 47 -9.40 -0.53 -45.87
N ASP A 48 -10.22 -1.42 -45.27
CA ASP A 48 -9.98 -2.08 -43.97
C ASP A 48 -9.90 -1.12 -42.76
N VAL A 49 -10.36 0.12 -42.96
CA VAL A 49 -10.63 1.10 -41.92
C VAL A 49 -12.12 1.13 -41.64
N VAL A 50 -12.51 0.81 -40.40
CA VAL A 50 -13.90 0.86 -39.95
C VAL A 50 -14.11 2.10 -39.12
N THR A 51 -14.93 3.03 -39.62
CA THR A 51 -15.33 4.24 -38.89
C THR A 51 -16.67 4.01 -38.23
N ILE A 52 -16.73 4.19 -36.90
CA ILE A 52 -17.96 4.06 -36.10
C ILE A 52 -18.30 5.40 -35.48
N SER A 53 -19.55 5.84 -35.62
CA SER A 53 -20.08 6.98 -34.88
C SER A 53 -21.41 6.63 -34.25
N CYS A 54 -21.55 6.95 -32.97
CA CYS A 54 -22.68 6.55 -32.14
C CYS A 54 -23.01 7.62 -31.11
N SER A 55 -24.29 8.02 -31.03
CA SER A 55 -24.78 8.98 -30.04
C SER A 55 -25.35 8.33 -28.77
N GLY A 56 -25.10 7.04 -28.55
CA GLY A 56 -25.63 6.26 -27.44
C GLY A 56 -24.59 5.27 -26.91
N ASP A 57 -24.98 4.42 -25.96
CA ASP A 57 -24.08 3.38 -25.45
C ASP A 57 -23.68 2.47 -26.60
N CYS A 58 -22.38 2.23 -26.73
CA CYS A 58 -21.82 1.49 -27.83
C CYS A 58 -21.03 0.28 -27.32
N LEU A 59 -21.40 -0.90 -27.81
CA LEU A 59 -20.63 -2.12 -27.63
C LEU A 59 -20.03 -2.49 -28.97
N VAL A 60 -18.70 -2.50 -29.04
CA VAL A 60 -17.96 -2.83 -30.26
C VAL A 60 -17.13 -4.08 -29.99
N HIS A 61 -17.38 -5.13 -30.76
CA HIS A 61 -16.48 -6.25 -30.85
C HIS A 61 -15.55 -6.06 -32.03
N VAL A 62 -14.26 -6.24 -31.79
CA VAL A 62 -13.20 -6.07 -32.79
C VAL A 62 -12.30 -7.30 -32.80
N PRO A 63 -11.65 -7.64 -33.92
CA PRO A 63 -10.63 -8.68 -33.93
C PRO A 63 -9.54 -8.40 -32.88
N LEU A 64 -9.00 -9.45 -32.24
CA LEU A 64 -7.98 -9.30 -31.18
C LEU A 64 -6.82 -8.37 -31.57
N ALA A 65 -6.31 -8.50 -32.79
CA ALA A 65 -5.17 -7.74 -33.30
C ALA A 65 -5.56 -6.43 -34.01
N ALA A 66 -6.80 -5.96 -33.85
CA ALA A 66 -7.26 -4.68 -34.39
C ALA A 66 -6.57 -3.49 -33.71
N ALA A 67 -6.20 -2.49 -34.49
CA ALA A 67 -5.76 -1.20 -33.97
C ALA A 67 -7.00 -0.33 -33.74
N VAL A 68 -7.21 0.13 -32.51
CA VAL A 68 -8.40 0.90 -32.13
C VAL A 68 -8.00 2.31 -31.74
N GLU A 69 -8.60 3.28 -32.42
CA GLU A 69 -8.43 4.71 -32.15
C GLU A 69 -9.78 5.29 -31.75
N VAL A 70 -9.85 5.93 -30.59
CA VAL A 70 -11.03 6.61 -30.09
C VAL A 70 -10.71 8.07 -29.87
N GLU A 71 -11.48 8.97 -30.47
CA GLU A 71 -11.29 10.41 -30.30
C GLU A 71 -11.72 10.86 -28.90
N SER A 72 -12.99 10.68 -28.55
CA SER A 72 -13.53 11.09 -27.25
C SER A 72 -14.72 10.23 -26.81
N ILE A 73 -14.82 10.01 -25.51
CA ILE A 73 -15.89 9.29 -24.83
C ILE A 73 -16.39 10.19 -23.70
N ASP A 74 -17.65 10.58 -23.72
CA ASP A 74 -18.19 11.56 -22.75
C ASP A 74 -18.41 10.96 -21.35
N ARG A 75 -18.55 9.63 -21.25
CA ARG A 75 -18.78 8.92 -19.98
C ARG A 75 -17.72 7.85 -19.72
N ASP A 76 -18.13 6.59 -19.57
CA ASP A 76 -17.28 5.49 -19.14
C ASP A 76 -16.77 4.68 -20.33
N ALA A 77 -15.57 4.15 -20.19
CA ALA A 77 -14.91 3.36 -21.21
C ALA A 77 -14.41 2.04 -20.64
N CYS A 78 -14.67 0.95 -21.34
CA CYS A 78 -14.21 -0.38 -20.96
C CYS A 78 -13.61 -1.11 -22.15
N CYS A 79 -12.30 -1.33 -22.14
CA CYS A 79 -11.59 -2.04 -23.20
C CYS A 79 -11.02 -3.35 -22.66
N MET A 80 -11.37 -4.45 -23.32
CA MET A 80 -10.97 -5.79 -22.90
C MET A 80 -10.39 -6.62 -24.05
N ALA A 81 -9.36 -7.42 -23.75
CA ALA A 81 -8.80 -8.44 -24.63
C ALA A 81 -8.32 -7.88 -25.99
N LEU A 82 -7.54 -6.80 -25.97
CA LEU A 82 -7.00 -6.19 -27.20
C LEU A 82 -5.51 -6.48 -27.31
N GLU A 83 -5.11 -7.18 -28.36
CA GLU A 83 -3.69 -7.45 -28.67
C GLU A 83 -3.08 -6.36 -29.56
N GLY A 84 -3.91 -5.63 -30.32
CA GLY A 84 -3.49 -4.47 -31.10
C GLY A 84 -3.29 -3.20 -30.26
N ASN A 85 -2.94 -2.11 -30.93
CA ASN A 85 -2.72 -0.81 -30.30
C ASN A 85 -4.06 -0.16 -29.96
N LEU A 86 -4.20 0.32 -28.72
CA LEU A 86 -5.33 1.12 -28.29
C LEU A 86 -4.89 2.57 -28.07
N SER A 87 -5.51 3.51 -28.76
CA SER A 87 -5.33 4.94 -28.54
C SER A 87 -6.67 5.58 -28.19
N ILE A 88 -6.75 6.29 -27.07
CA ILE A 88 -7.94 7.02 -26.64
C ILE A 88 -7.56 8.47 -26.36
N GLY A 89 -8.22 9.44 -26.98
CA GLY A 89 -8.00 10.86 -26.67
C GLY A 89 -8.49 11.18 -25.26
N SER A 90 -9.81 11.27 -25.07
CA SER A 90 -10.39 11.60 -23.77
C SER A 90 -11.50 10.66 -23.31
N VAL A 91 -11.52 10.33 -22.02
CA VAL A 91 -12.63 9.68 -21.33
C VAL A 91 -13.18 10.63 -20.27
N GLY A 92 -14.47 10.93 -20.31
CA GLY A 92 -15.09 11.92 -19.42
C GLY A 92 -15.17 11.47 -17.96
N ASN A 93 -15.40 10.17 -17.73
CA ASN A 93 -15.49 9.57 -16.41
C ASN A 93 -14.42 8.49 -16.21
N ASP A 94 -14.83 7.22 -16.07
CA ASP A 94 -13.98 6.13 -15.64
C ASP A 94 -13.49 5.30 -16.83
N LEU A 95 -12.22 4.87 -16.79
CA LEU A 95 -11.63 4.00 -17.80
C LEU A 95 -11.17 2.69 -17.17
N ILE A 96 -11.61 1.58 -17.77
CA ILE A 96 -11.17 0.23 -17.41
C ILE A 96 -10.45 -0.38 -18.59
N LEU A 97 -9.18 -0.72 -18.39
CA LEU A 97 -8.36 -1.47 -19.34
C LEU A 97 -8.05 -2.84 -18.77
N ARG A 98 -8.33 -3.90 -19.53
CA ARG A 98 -8.05 -5.27 -19.12
C ARG A 98 -7.50 -6.12 -20.25
N GLU A 99 -6.39 -6.80 -20.01
CA GLU A 99 -5.79 -7.71 -21.00
C GLU A 99 -5.58 -6.97 -22.34
N VAL A 100 -4.92 -5.82 -22.25
CA VAL A 100 -4.59 -4.97 -23.40
C VAL A 100 -3.08 -5.05 -23.63
N ASN A 101 -2.64 -5.08 -24.87
CA ASN A 101 -1.21 -5.15 -25.16
C ASN A 101 -0.52 -3.80 -24.99
N ILE A 102 -0.92 -2.81 -25.79
CA ILE A 102 -0.42 -1.43 -25.77
C ILE A 102 -1.62 -0.49 -25.64
N ALA A 103 -1.53 0.47 -24.71
CA ALA A 103 -2.56 1.49 -24.53
C ALA A 103 -1.95 2.88 -24.35
N GLN A 104 -2.43 3.83 -25.14
CA GLN A 104 -2.17 5.25 -24.99
C GLN A 104 -3.50 5.96 -24.71
N VAL A 105 -3.54 6.76 -23.64
CA VAL A 105 -4.72 7.53 -23.25
C VAL A 105 -4.30 8.94 -22.87
N ASP A 106 -4.86 9.98 -23.50
CA ASP A 106 -4.41 11.34 -23.18
C ASP A 106 -5.02 11.83 -21.87
N THR A 107 -6.34 11.66 -21.65
CA THR A 107 -7.00 12.12 -20.42
C THR A 107 -8.15 11.21 -19.97
N VAL A 108 -8.18 10.91 -18.68
CA VAL A 108 -9.30 10.24 -17.98
C VAL A 108 -9.84 11.22 -16.93
N GLY A 109 -11.12 11.55 -17.01
CA GLY A 109 -11.72 12.60 -16.18
C GLY A 109 -11.90 12.20 -14.71
N ARG A 110 -12.03 10.89 -14.42
CA ARG A 110 -12.18 10.37 -13.06
C ARG A 110 -11.17 9.26 -12.78
N ASP A 111 -11.62 8.01 -12.66
CA ASP A 111 -10.78 6.91 -12.18
C ASP A 111 -10.27 6.04 -13.34
N LEU A 112 -9.03 5.57 -13.25
CA LEU A 112 -8.45 4.64 -14.22
C LEU A 112 -8.06 3.33 -13.52
N THR A 113 -8.60 2.22 -14.02
CA THR A 113 -8.17 0.88 -13.63
C THR A 113 -7.56 0.15 -14.81
N ALA A 114 -6.25 -0.11 -14.76
CA ALA A 114 -5.56 -0.91 -15.76
C ALA A 114 -5.03 -2.22 -15.16
N LYS A 115 -5.43 -3.34 -15.76
CA LYS A 115 -5.05 -4.69 -15.32
C LYS A 115 -4.52 -5.49 -16.48
N GLN A 116 -3.38 -6.16 -16.28
CA GLN A 116 -2.78 -7.03 -17.29
C GLN A 116 -2.50 -6.29 -18.60
N ILE A 117 -1.64 -5.28 -18.52
CA ILE A 117 -1.15 -4.59 -19.72
C ILE A 117 0.20 -5.18 -20.10
N HIS A 118 0.31 -5.75 -21.30
CA HIS A 118 1.43 -6.63 -21.62
C HIS A 118 2.70 -5.90 -22.03
N SER A 119 2.61 -4.76 -22.72
CA SER A 119 3.78 -4.05 -23.26
C SER A 119 3.95 -2.67 -22.66
N GLU A 120 3.15 -1.69 -23.08
CA GLU A 120 3.33 -0.29 -22.66
C GLU A 120 1.98 0.35 -22.34
N LEU A 121 1.97 1.15 -21.27
CA LEU A 121 0.84 1.98 -20.87
C LEU A 121 1.29 3.43 -20.76
N THR A 122 0.78 4.29 -21.63
CA THR A 122 1.01 5.74 -21.55
C THR A 122 -0.31 6.44 -21.22
N ILE A 123 -0.34 7.16 -20.09
CA ILE A 123 -1.50 7.94 -19.65
C ILE A 123 -1.08 9.39 -19.44
N GLY A 124 -1.74 10.33 -20.10
CA GLY A 124 -1.47 11.76 -19.91
C GLY A 124 -1.93 12.25 -18.54
N ASN A 125 -3.25 12.27 -18.30
CA ASN A 125 -3.82 12.74 -17.03
C ASN A 125 -4.95 11.82 -16.52
N VAL A 126 -5.04 11.67 -15.21
CA VAL A 126 -6.13 10.99 -14.49
C VAL A 126 -6.69 11.95 -13.44
N GLY A 127 -7.99 12.22 -13.50
CA GLY A 127 -8.61 13.23 -12.62
C GLY A 127 -8.63 12.86 -11.15
N ASN A 128 -8.82 11.57 -10.83
CA ASN A 128 -8.93 11.06 -9.47
C ASN A 128 -7.91 9.96 -9.21
N ASP A 129 -8.36 8.71 -9.07
CA ASP A 129 -7.55 7.60 -8.59
C ASP A 129 -7.05 6.72 -9.73
N LEU A 130 -5.81 6.22 -9.61
CA LEU A 130 -5.20 5.31 -10.57
C LEU A 130 -4.87 3.97 -9.93
N ILE A 131 -5.38 2.89 -10.52
CA ILE A 131 -5.08 1.52 -10.09
C ILE A 131 -4.39 0.78 -11.23
N LEU A 132 -3.14 0.38 -11.00
CA LEU A 132 -2.34 -0.41 -11.92
C LEU A 132 -2.05 -1.78 -11.33
N ARG A 133 -2.34 -2.84 -12.09
CA ARG A 133 -2.04 -4.21 -11.67
C ARG A 133 -1.48 -5.08 -12.79
N ALA A 134 -0.30 -5.67 -12.56
CA ALA A 134 0.36 -6.53 -13.55
C ALA A 134 0.50 -5.82 -14.90
N VAL A 135 1.10 -4.63 -14.85
CA VAL A 135 1.32 -3.76 -16.01
C VAL A 135 2.83 -3.75 -16.28
N SER A 136 3.21 -3.63 -17.55
CA SER A 136 4.61 -3.53 -17.95
C SER A 136 5.09 -2.07 -17.89
N ALA A 137 6.01 -1.66 -18.77
CA ALA A 137 6.53 -0.29 -18.80
C ALA A 137 5.40 0.74 -18.84
N THR A 138 5.44 1.72 -17.95
CA THR A 138 4.32 2.65 -17.74
C THR A 138 4.81 4.08 -17.62
N ASN A 139 4.17 4.99 -18.36
CA ASN A 139 4.37 6.43 -18.26
C ASN A 139 3.05 7.12 -17.90
N ILE A 140 2.99 7.71 -16.71
CA ILE A 140 1.83 8.45 -16.22
C ILE A 140 2.23 9.92 -16.06
N GLY A 141 1.46 10.84 -16.62
CA GLY A 141 1.63 12.26 -16.35
C GLY A 141 1.12 12.64 -14.96
N ASN A 142 -0.10 13.17 -14.89
CA ASN A 142 -0.64 13.70 -13.64
C ASN A 142 -1.81 12.85 -13.13
N VAL A 143 -1.83 12.57 -11.83
CA VAL A 143 -2.97 11.94 -11.15
C VAL A 143 -3.46 12.83 -10.02
N GLY A 144 -4.74 13.16 -10.03
CA GLY A 144 -5.31 14.16 -9.12
C GLY A 144 -5.40 13.71 -7.67
N ARG A 145 -5.47 12.40 -7.40
CA ARG A 145 -5.63 11.85 -6.05
C ARG A 145 -4.63 10.73 -5.78
N ASP A 146 -5.10 9.50 -5.57
CA ASP A 146 -4.29 8.40 -5.06
C ASP A 146 -3.84 7.46 -6.19
N ILE A 147 -2.64 6.88 -6.05
CA ILE A 147 -2.18 5.82 -6.96
C ILE A 147 -1.91 4.54 -6.18
N SER A 148 -2.47 3.44 -6.67
CA SER A 148 -2.19 2.09 -6.20
C SER A 148 -1.58 1.27 -7.33
N VAL A 149 -0.31 0.93 -7.18
CA VAL A 149 0.45 0.15 -8.14
C VAL A 149 0.85 -1.18 -7.52
N THR A 150 0.50 -2.28 -8.19
CA THR A 150 0.87 -3.63 -7.77
C THR A 150 1.39 -4.42 -8.95
N LYS A 151 2.60 -4.98 -8.85
CA LYS A 151 3.21 -5.79 -9.92
C LYS A 151 3.44 -4.97 -11.18
N ILE A 152 4.52 -4.20 -11.21
CA ILE A 152 5.02 -3.59 -12.43
C ILE A 152 6.27 -4.31 -12.90
N ARG A 153 6.30 -4.65 -14.18
CA ARG A 153 7.48 -5.23 -14.83
C ARG A 153 8.10 -4.20 -15.77
N GLY A 154 9.34 -3.81 -15.52
CA GLY A 154 10.00 -2.70 -16.22
C GLY A 154 9.80 -1.35 -15.54
N ASP A 155 9.97 -0.28 -16.31
CA ASP A 155 10.11 1.07 -15.76
C ASP A 155 8.74 1.75 -15.54
N LEU A 156 8.57 2.31 -14.34
CA LEU A 156 7.42 3.15 -13.98
C LEU A 156 7.85 4.60 -13.89
N VAL A 157 7.28 5.47 -14.73
CA VAL A 157 7.48 6.92 -14.64
C VAL A 157 6.17 7.58 -14.27
N ILE A 158 6.17 8.38 -13.21
CA ILE A 158 5.01 9.17 -12.78
C ILE A 158 5.46 10.61 -12.56
N ARG A 159 4.81 11.60 -13.19
CA ARG A 159 5.13 13.00 -12.93
C ARG A 159 4.56 13.45 -11.59
N ASN A 160 3.23 13.64 -11.51
CA ASN A 160 2.62 14.25 -10.32
C ASN A 160 1.50 13.40 -9.75
N ILE A 161 1.47 13.29 -8.42
CA ILE A 161 0.44 12.60 -7.64
C ILE A 161 -0.12 13.58 -6.61
N GLY A 162 -1.43 13.80 -6.63
CA GLY A 162 -2.07 14.78 -5.76
C GLY A 162 -2.03 14.39 -4.28
N ASN A 163 -2.19 13.10 -3.97
CA ASN A 163 -2.26 12.60 -2.60
C ASN A 163 -1.23 11.49 -2.34
N ASP A 164 -1.67 10.24 -2.19
CA ASP A 164 -0.85 9.14 -1.67
C ASP A 164 -0.43 8.17 -2.80
N LEU A 165 0.78 7.62 -2.69
CA LEU A 165 1.27 6.57 -3.60
C LEU A 165 1.54 5.28 -2.82
N VAL A 166 0.93 4.19 -3.29
CA VAL A 166 1.23 2.84 -2.84
C VAL A 166 1.88 2.08 -3.99
N LEU A 167 3.15 1.74 -3.82
CA LEU A 167 3.92 0.97 -4.80
C LEU A 167 4.30 -0.39 -4.19
N ARG A 168 3.90 -1.48 -4.84
CA ARG A 168 4.18 -2.84 -4.40
C ARG A 168 4.69 -3.69 -5.55
N ASP A 169 5.80 -4.38 -5.34
CA ASP A 169 6.34 -5.36 -6.31
C ASP A 169 6.59 -4.68 -7.67
N ALA A 170 7.59 -3.80 -7.72
CA ALA A 170 7.97 -3.08 -8.93
C ALA A 170 9.46 -3.25 -9.21
N ASP A 171 9.84 -3.23 -10.48
CA ASP A 171 11.24 -3.26 -10.89
C ASP A 171 11.87 -1.89 -10.63
N SER A 172 11.72 -0.92 -11.53
CA SER A 172 12.22 0.45 -11.33
C SER A 172 11.05 1.45 -11.25
N ALA A 173 11.26 2.55 -10.53
CA ALA A 173 10.28 3.63 -10.49
C ALA A 173 10.92 5.01 -10.35
N ASN A 174 10.47 5.94 -11.18
CA ASN A 174 10.84 7.35 -11.14
C ASN A 174 9.58 8.20 -10.92
N ILE A 175 9.54 8.93 -9.81
CA ILE A 175 8.40 9.74 -9.39
C ILE A 175 8.87 11.18 -9.17
N GLU A 176 8.30 12.16 -9.87
CA GLU A 176 8.71 13.56 -9.67
C GLU A 176 8.13 14.10 -8.36
N SER A 177 6.81 14.05 -8.16
CA SER A 177 6.18 14.67 -7.00
C SER A 177 4.98 13.91 -6.46
N VAL A 178 4.90 13.79 -5.13
CA VAL A 178 3.76 13.24 -4.40
C VAL A 178 3.30 14.20 -3.32
N GLY A 179 2.03 14.57 -3.33
CA GLY A 179 1.48 15.61 -2.45
C GLY A 179 1.43 15.21 -0.97
N ARG A 180 1.38 13.91 -0.65
CA ARG A 180 1.24 13.43 0.72
C ARG A 180 2.20 12.28 1.03
N ASP A 181 1.70 11.05 1.19
CA ASP A 181 2.45 9.93 1.75
C ASP A 181 2.83 8.91 0.66
N ILE A 182 4.02 8.30 0.80
CA ILE A 182 4.45 7.21 -0.08
C ILE A 182 4.70 5.95 0.74
N SER A 183 4.16 4.82 0.27
CA SER A 183 4.50 3.49 0.75
C SER A 183 5.03 2.63 -0.40
N ALA A 184 6.36 2.49 -0.47
CA ALA A 184 7.02 1.62 -1.42
C ALA A 184 7.50 0.33 -0.75
N ARG A 185 7.08 -0.81 -1.28
CA ARG A 185 7.41 -2.13 -0.75
C ARG A 185 7.84 -3.07 -1.87
N GLN A 186 8.93 -3.83 -1.64
CA GLN A 186 9.43 -4.82 -2.60
C GLN A 186 9.76 -4.18 -3.95
N ILE A 187 10.74 -3.26 -3.95
CA ILE A 187 11.22 -2.61 -5.16
C ILE A 187 12.55 -3.26 -5.53
N HIS A 188 12.62 -3.86 -6.72
CA HIS A 188 13.71 -4.74 -7.12
C HIS A 188 14.85 -4.05 -7.87
N GLY A 189 14.59 -2.88 -8.43
CA GLY A 189 15.53 -1.98 -9.08
C GLY A 189 15.50 -0.59 -8.46
N ASP A 190 15.99 0.39 -9.22
CA ASP A 190 16.23 1.74 -8.73
C ASP A 190 14.92 2.51 -8.48
N LEU A 191 14.86 3.21 -7.35
CA LEU A 191 13.74 4.07 -6.97
C LEU A 191 14.21 5.51 -6.86
N THR A 192 13.71 6.40 -7.72
CA THR A 192 13.99 7.84 -7.66
C THR A 192 12.71 8.61 -7.36
N ILE A 193 12.75 9.48 -6.34
CA ILE A 193 11.61 10.31 -5.93
C ILE A 193 12.10 11.74 -5.69
N GLU A 194 11.59 12.75 -6.39
CA GLU A 194 12.10 14.12 -6.17
C GLU A 194 11.48 14.79 -4.95
N ASN A 195 10.14 14.79 -4.83
CA ASN A 195 9.44 15.51 -3.76
C ASN A 195 8.30 14.69 -3.14
N ILE A 196 8.22 14.73 -1.81
CA ILE A 196 7.21 14.07 -1.00
C ILE A 196 6.67 15.06 0.02
N GLY A 197 5.36 15.33 -0.01
CA GLY A 197 4.74 16.34 0.84
C GLY A 197 4.72 16.00 2.33
N LYS A 198 4.69 14.71 2.69
CA LYS A 198 4.63 14.25 4.08
C LYS A 198 5.58 13.09 4.35
N ASP A 199 5.07 11.87 4.51
CA ASP A 199 5.82 10.75 5.07
C ASP A 199 6.24 9.75 3.99
N LEU A 200 7.44 9.18 4.13
CA LEU A 200 7.96 8.13 3.24
C LEU A 200 8.20 6.83 4.01
N VAL A 201 7.61 5.74 3.55
CA VAL A 201 7.84 4.39 4.05
C VAL A 201 8.45 3.51 2.97
N LEU A 202 9.67 3.03 3.21
CA LEU A 202 10.41 2.12 2.35
C LEU A 202 10.60 0.76 3.04
N ARG A 203 10.29 -0.33 2.33
CA ARG A 203 10.51 -1.69 2.84
C ARG A 203 10.95 -2.65 1.74
N ASP A 204 12.06 -3.36 1.94
CA ASP A 204 12.62 -4.28 0.93
C ASP A 204 12.82 -3.58 -0.42
N VAL A 205 13.56 -2.47 -0.41
CA VAL A 205 13.88 -1.71 -1.62
C VAL A 205 15.37 -1.85 -1.94
N THR A 206 15.79 -1.55 -3.16
CA THR A 206 17.23 -1.52 -3.52
C THR A 206 17.77 -0.08 -3.49
N THR A 207 18.58 0.32 -4.45
CA THR A 207 19.11 1.69 -4.54
C THR A 207 17.97 2.68 -4.61
N THR A 208 17.94 3.63 -3.67
CA THR A 208 16.87 4.61 -3.55
C THR A 208 17.44 6.02 -3.42
N GLN A 209 16.99 6.92 -4.27
CA GLN A 209 17.31 8.35 -4.21
C GLN A 209 16.06 9.16 -3.97
N VAL A 210 16.04 9.94 -2.89
CA VAL A 210 14.93 10.84 -2.57
C VAL A 210 15.43 12.28 -2.48
N GLY A 211 14.71 13.23 -3.07
CA GLY A 211 15.00 14.64 -2.89
C GLY A 211 14.52 15.13 -1.53
N ASN A 212 13.27 15.60 -1.48
CA ASN A 212 12.71 16.26 -0.30
C ASN A 212 11.58 15.44 0.32
N ILE A 213 11.63 15.25 1.63
CA ILE A 213 10.59 14.61 2.44
C ILE A 213 10.06 15.64 3.43
N GLY A 214 8.77 15.94 3.37
CA GLY A 214 8.16 17.00 4.18
C GLY A 214 8.18 16.73 5.68
N ARG A 215 8.05 15.46 6.10
CA ARG A 215 7.92 15.09 7.52
C ARG A 215 8.80 13.91 7.90
N GLU A 216 8.30 12.69 7.90
CA GLU A 216 9.02 11.55 8.47
C GLU A 216 9.48 10.53 7.43
N LEU A 217 10.66 9.96 7.65
CA LEU A 217 11.20 8.85 6.87
C LEU A 217 11.23 7.59 7.73
N SER A 218 10.72 6.49 7.17
CA SER A 218 10.86 5.13 7.71
C SER A 218 11.38 4.20 6.64
N ALA A 219 12.67 3.84 6.71
CA ALA A 219 13.32 2.94 5.75
C ALA A 219 13.79 1.66 6.44
N LYS A 220 13.41 0.51 5.89
CA LYS A 220 13.76 -0.80 6.45
C LYS A 220 14.17 -1.79 5.36
N ARG A 221 15.31 -2.45 5.55
CA ARG A 221 15.85 -3.46 4.61
C ARG A 221 16.04 -2.85 3.23
N VAL A 222 17.03 -1.98 3.11
CA VAL A 222 17.44 -1.39 1.83
C VAL A 222 18.66 -2.14 1.32
N ARG A 223 18.52 -2.84 0.20
CA ARG A 223 19.57 -3.63 -0.43
C ARG A 223 20.33 -2.80 -1.47
N GLY A 224 21.04 -1.79 -1.02
CA GLY A 224 21.75 -0.84 -1.86
C GLY A 224 21.91 0.50 -1.17
N ASP A 225 22.28 1.52 -1.93
CA ASP A 225 22.52 2.86 -1.40
C ASP A 225 21.20 3.61 -1.18
N LEU A 226 21.12 4.34 -0.07
CA LEU A 226 20.00 5.23 0.26
C LEU A 226 20.51 6.66 0.34
N LYS A 227 20.14 7.47 -0.66
CA LYS A 227 20.50 8.89 -0.74
C LYS A 227 19.27 9.76 -0.58
N ILE A 228 19.34 10.72 0.33
CA ILE A 228 18.25 11.65 0.64
C ILE A 228 18.80 13.07 0.68
N LYS A 229 18.12 14.06 0.11
CA LYS A 229 18.57 15.46 0.25
C LYS A 229 18.05 16.06 1.57
N LEU A 230 16.74 16.10 1.73
CA LEU A 230 16.12 16.76 2.89
C LEU A 230 15.04 15.89 3.53
N VAL A 231 15.08 15.80 4.86
CA VAL A 231 13.99 15.26 5.69
C VAL A 231 13.54 16.34 6.65
N GLY A 232 12.29 16.79 6.58
CA GLY A 232 11.77 17.88 7.42
C GLY A 232 11.61 17.52 8.89
N GLY A 233 11.42 16.24 9.21
CA GLY A 233 11.20 15.72 10.56
C GLY A 233 12.18 14.61 10.92
N ASN A 234 11.67 13.51 11.48
CA ASN A 234 12.49 12.41 11.97
C ASN A 234 12.84 11.42 10.85
N ALA A 235 13.96 10.73 11.02
CA ALA A 235 14.39 9.66 10.13
C ALA A 235 14.65 8.37 10.93
N LEU A 236 13.96 7.30 10.58
CA LEU A 236 14.13 5.96 11.12
C LEU A 236 14.62 5.03 10.02
N VAL A 237 15.90 4.66 10.08
CA VAL A 237 16.58 3.93 9.02
C VAL A 237 17.19 2.65 9.60
N ARG A 238 16.84 1.50 9.04
CA ARG A 238 17.31 0.19 9.52
C ARG A 238 17.68 -0.78 8.42
N ASP A 239 18.73 -1.54 8.66
CA ASP A 239 19.22 -2.61 7.80
C ASP A 239 19.49 -2.11 6.37
N ILE A 240 20.56 -1.34 6.20
CA ILE A 240 21.02 -0.82 4.90
C ILE A 240 22.26 -1.60 4.46
N ASP A 241 22.13 -2.35 3.39
CA ASP A 241 23.22 -3.12 2.76
C ASP A 241 23.96 -2.26 1.72
N GLY A 242 24.30 -1.02 2.08
CA GLY A 242 24.92 -0.03 1.20
C GLY A 242 25.23 1.28 1.94
N GLN A 243 25.58 2.33 1.19
CA GLN A 243 25.87 3.66 1.73
C GLN A 243 24.58 4.41 2.09
N PHE A 244 24.58 5.11 3.23
CA PHE A 244 23.52 6.03 3.61
C PHE A 244 24.03 7.48 3.57
N SER A 245 23.36 8.34 2.79
CA SER A 245 23.68 9.77 2.74
C SER A 245 22.43 10.63 2.87
N ALA A 246 22.41 11.58 3.80
CA ALA A 246 21.33 12.53 4.00
C ALA A 246 21.86 13.97 4.19
N ASP A 247 21.59 14.90 3.27
CA ASP A 247 22.18 16.26 3.35
C ASP A 247 21.65 17.04 4.56
N THR A 248 20.37 16.92 4.90
CA THR A 248 19.78 17.56 6.09
C THR A 248 18.58 16.77 6.62
N THR A 249 18.56 16.50 7.92
CA THR A 249 17.42 15.94 8.65
C THR A 249 17.02 16.93 9.75
N GLY A 250 15.84 17.54 9.67
CA GLY A 250 15.40 18.59 10.58
C GLY A 250 15.16 18.10 12.02
N GLY A 251 14.66 16.87 12.17
CA GLY A 251 14.36 16.24 13.46
C GLY A 251 15.48 15.36 13.98
N ASN A 252 15.10 14.21 14.54
CA ASN A 252 16.04 13.22 15.08
C ASN A 252 16.31 12.11 14.06
N LEU A 253 17.54 11.58 14.07
CA LEU A 253 17.91 10.40 13.27
C LEU A 253 18.08 9.18 14.19
N TYR A 254 17.45 8.08 13.81
CA TYR A 254 17.73 6.74 14.32
C TYR A 254 18.21 5.87 13.17
N LEU A 255 19.47 5.47 13.22
CA LEU A 255 20.11 4.64 12.21
C LEU A 255 20.65 3.37 12.86
N GLN A 256 20.27 2.21 12.31
CA GLN A 256 20.71 0.91 12.81
C GLN A 256 21.09 -0.04 11.67
N GLY A 257 22.27 -0.64 11.76
CA GLY A 257 22.71 -1.69 10.83
C GLY A 257 22.95 -1.14 9.44
N VAL A 258 24.05 -0.40 9.27
CA VAL A 258 24.50 0.09 7.95
C VAL A 258 25.83 -0.59 7.62
N SER A 259 25.86 -1.25 6.47
CA SER A 259 27.05 -1.97 5.98
C SER A 259 28.00 -1.08 5.18
N GLY A 260 27.52 0.11 4.76
CA GLY A 260 28.27 1.07 3.97
C GLY A 260 28.67 2.36 4.72
N GLY A 261 29.08 3.37 3.95
CA GLY A 261 29.49 4.67 4.47
C GLY A 261 28.29 5.47 4.98
N ILE A 262 28.55 6.44 5.85
CA ILE A 262 27.49 7.27 6.44
C ILE A 262 27.88 8.74 6.28
N THR A 263 27.02 9.52 5.62
CA THR A 263 27.21 10.98 5.51
C THR A 263 25.90 11.67 5.84
N VAL A 264 25.80 12.30 7.00
CA VAL A 264 24.53 12.88 7.45
C VAL A 264 24.73 14.18 8.23
N SER A 265 23.79 15.11 8.05
CA SER A 265 23.61 16.27 8.93
C SER A 265 22.20 16.27 9.54
N VAL A 266 22.13 16.34 10.87
CA VAL A 266 20.90 16.27 11.68
C VAL A 266 20.74 17.58 12.47
N GLY A 267 19.55 18.17 12.48
CA GLY A 267 19.24 19.35 13.28
C GLY A 267 19.01 19.02 14.75
N GLY A 268 18.37 17.87 15.03
CA GLY A 268 18.14 17.34 16.38
C GLY A 268 19.25 16.41 16.87
N SER A 269 18.86 15.33 17.52
CA SER A 269 19.76 14.32 18.08
C SER A 269 19.91 13.12 17.14
N ALA A 270 21.11 12.55 17.06
CA ALA A 270 21.40 11.38 16.25
C ALA A 270 21.69 10.16 17.13
N THR A 271 21.04 9.06 16.80
CA THR A 271 21.25 7.74 17.37
C THR A 271 21.76 6.83 16.27
N LEU A 272 22.94 6.24 16.47
CA LEU A 272 23.62 5.43 15.47
C LEU A 272 24.05 4.08 16.06
N ASP A 273 23.81 3.03 15.31
CA ASP A 273 24.29 1.66 15.58
C ASP A 273 24.85 1.11 14.26
N PHE A 274 26.18 1.12 14.12
CA PHE A 274 26.88 0.72 12.90
C PHE A 274 28.23 0.09 13.22
N SER A 275 28.77 -0.64 12.24
CA SER A 275 30.07 -1.30 12.32
C SER A 275 30.99 -0.69 11.25
N PRO A 276 31.90 0.24 11.61
CA PRO A 276 32.80 0.90 10.67
C PRO A 276 33.67 -0.08 9.90
N VAL A 277 33.85 0.16 8.60
CA VAL A 277 34.80 -0.57 7.74
C VAL A 277 35.94 0.34 7.27
N PRO A 278 37.20 -0.13 7.23
CA PRO A 278 38.38 0.73 7.00
C PRO A 278 38.41 1.48 5.66
N TRP A 279 37.71 1.00 4.63
CA TRP A 279 37.70 1.59 3.28
C TRP A 279 36.56 2.59 3.06
N GLN A 280 35.85 3.01 4.10
CA GLN A 280 34.75 3.95 4.01
C GLN A 280 34.90 5.12 4.97
N ALA A 281 34.31 6.25 4.57
CA ALA A 281 34.27 7.47 5.36
C ALA A 281 32.92 7.60 6.09
N TYR A 282 32.99 8.08 7.32
CA TYR A 282 31.82 8.34 8.15
C TYR A 282 31.88 9.80 8.61
N SER A 283 30.90 10.60 8.21
CA SER A 283 30.77 12.01 8.61
C SER A 283 29.37 12.24 9.14
N ILE A 284 29.24 12.37 10.46
CA ILE A 284 27.95 12.58 11.12
C ILE A 284 27.95 13.88 11.92
N GLN A 285 27.06 14.78 11.53
CA GLN A 285 26.80 16.06 12.16
C GLN A 285 25.43 16.04 12.85
N ALA A 286 25.35 16.50 14.09
CA ALA A 286 24.09 16.70 14.81
C ALA A 286 24.08 18.06 15.54
N GLY A 287 22.98 18.80 15.46
CA GLY A 287 22.80 20.03 16.24
C GLY A 287 22.60 19.78 17.73
N GLY A 288 21.99 18.64 18.09
CA GLY A 288 21.79 18.18 19.47
C GLY A 288 22.85 17.18 19.93
N ASP A 289 22.39 16.10 20.56
CA ASP A 289 23.27 15.05 21.10
C ASP A 289 23.51 13.93 20.07
N ILE A 290 24.70 13.34 20.10
CA ILE A 290 25.00 12.10 19.36
C ILE A 290 25.14 10.95 20.35
N ARG A 291 24.40 9.87 20.11
CA ARG A 291 24.56 8.59 20.79
C ARG A 291 24.97 7.52 19.77
N CYS A 292 26.18 7.01 19.91
CA CYS A 292 26.67 5.91 19.08
C CYS A 292 26.83 4.65 19.93
N LYS A 293 26.28 3.54 19.45
CA LYS A 293 26.68 2.24 19.96
C LYS A 293 28.00 1.84 19.35
N ASN A 294 28.89 1.36 20.20
CA ASN A 294 30.19 0.86 19.82
C ASN A 294 30.23 -0.65 20.08
N PRO A 295 30.11 -1.53 19.07
CA PRO A 295 30.45 -2.94 19.25
C PRO A 295 31.89 -3.07 19.75
N ALA A 296 32.13 -4.03 20.66
CA ALA A 296 33.37 -4.15 21.43
C ALA A 296 34.65 -4.35 20.60
N ASP A 297 34.52 -4.67 19.30
CA ASP A 297 35.60 -5.08 18.39
C ASP A 297 35.86 -4.07 17.25
N ILE A 298 35.54 -2.77 17.43
CA ILE A 298 35.75 -1.75 16.40
C ILE A 298 37.23 -1.32 16.29
N ASN A 299 37.74 -1.35 15.05
CA ASN A 299 39.04 -0.79 14.64
C ASN A 299 38.84 0.54 13.89
N ALA A 300 38.63 1.63 14.61
CA ALA A 300 38.34 2.94 14.04
C ALA A 300 38.99 4.10 14.81
N GLU A 301 39.37 5.14 14.08
CA GLU A 301 39.78 6.43 14.62
C GLU A 301 38.56 7.36 14.63
N PHE A 302 38.10 7.72 15.83
CA PHE A 302 36.98 8.62 16.03
C PHE A 302 37.50 10.04 16.27
N ASN A 303 37.19 10.95 15.34
CA ASN A 303 37.39 12.38 15.49
C ASN A 303 36.08 13.02 15.98
N ILE A 304 36.05 13.36 17.27
CA ILE A 304 34.84 13.80 17.96
C ILE A 304 34.94 15.29 18.27
N VAL A 305 33.91 16.05 17.87
CA VAL A 305 33.73 17.46 18.22
C VAL A 305 32.42 17.59 18.99
N SER A 306 32.48 18.22 20.17
CA SER A 306 31.34 18.39 21.09
C SER A 306 31.23 19.86 21.48
N GLY A 307 30.16 20.52 21.03
CA GLY A 307 29.84 21.91 21.38
C GLY A 307 29.49 22.08 22.87
N GLY A 308 28.91 21.04 23.49
CA GLY A 308 28.60 20.99 24.91
C GLY A 308 29.79 20.67 25.82
N GLN A 309 31.00 20.55 25.26
CA GLN A 309 32.25 20.22 25.98
C GLN A 309 32.15 18.96 26.86
N MET A 310 31.28 18.03 26.49
CA MET A 310 31.03 16.81 27.25
C MET A 310 31.01 15.64 26.27
N ILE A 311 32.00 14.78 26.41
CA ILE A 311 32.16 13.54 25.64
C ILE A 311 32.23 12.40 26.65
N CYS A 312 31.22 11.54 26.65
CA CYS A 312 31.19 10.35 27.49
C CYS A 312 31.51 9.12 26.64
N VAL A 313 32.61 8.46 26.97
CA VAL A 313 33.03 7.21 26.33
C VAL A 313 32.88 6.08 27.33
N LYS A 314 31.88 5.24 27.14
CA LYS A 314 31.67 4.01 27.90
C LYS A 314 32.02 2.83 27.03
N THR A 315 33.23 2.32 27.18
CA THR A 315 33.68 1.06 26.56
C THR A 315 33.56 -0.08 27.59
N PRO A 316 33.52 -1.37 27.16
CA PRO A 316 33.50 -2.51 28.09
C PRO A 316 34.67 -2.52 29.08
N GLN A 317 35.79 -1.88 28.73
CA GLN A 317 37.03 -1.88 29.50
C GLN A 317 37.24 -0.59 30.30
N LYS A 318 36.67 0.55 29.87
CA LYS A 318 36.90 1.87 30.49
C LYS A 318 35.70 2.80 30.29
N SER A 319 35.26 3.46 31.38
CA SER A 319 34.31 4.58 31.34
C SER A 319 35.09 5.86 31.59
N GLU A 320 35.14 6.74 30.59
CA GLU A 320 35.86 8.01 30.64
C GLU A 320 34.92 9.14 30.23
N THR A 321 34.92 10.22 31.00
CA THR A 321 34.16 11.43 30.71
C THR A 321 35.16 12.55 30.47
N ILE A 322 35.23 13.00 29.22
CA ILE A 322 36.16 14.02 28.77
C ILE A 322 35.38 15.33 28.71
N LYS A 323 35.88 16.34 29.44
CA LYS A 323 35.28 17.69 29.49
C LYS A 323 35.98 18.63 28.51
N GLU A 324 36.22 18.16 27.29
CA GLU A 324 36.90 18.91 26.23
C GLU A 324 36.01 18.94 24.98
N GLY A 325 36.14 20.01 24.19
CA GLY A 325 35.30 20.21 23.00
C GLY A 325 35.76 19.43 21.76
N ARG A 326 36.97 18.84 21.78
CA ARG A 326 37.52 18.02 20.71
C ARG A 326 38.29 16.85 21.32
N CYS A 327 38.09 15.65 20.78
CA CYS A 327 38.82 14.46 21.19
C CYS A 327 39.04 13.57 19.96
N THR A 328 40.27 13.12 19.78
CA THR A 328 40.58 12.02 18.85
C THR A 328 40.76 10.76 19.68
N LEU A 329 39.96 9.73 19.38
CA LEU A 329 39.98 8.46 20.08
C LEU A 329 40.24 7.34 19.08
N THR A 330 41.38 6.68 19.20
CA THR A 330 41.69 5.48 18.43
C THR A 330 41.17 4.25 19.18
N MET A 331 40.22 3.54 18.58
CA MET A 331 39.77 2.23 19.07
C MET A 331 40.39 1.13 18.20
N GLY A 332 40.99 0.14 18.84
CA GLY A 332 41.70 -0.95 18.15
C GLY A 332 42.92 -0.47 17.36
N ASP A 333 43.11 -0.97 16.14
CA ASP A 333 44.26 -0.64 15.28
C ASP A 333 44.12 0.68 14.49
N GLY A 334 43.01 1.41 14.64
CA GLY A 334 42.82 2.73 14.02
C GLY A 334 42.63 2.74 12.50
N GLY A 335 41.80 1.84 11.96
CA GLY A 335 41.63 1.67 10.51
C GLY A 335 40.60 2.58 9.85
N ALA A 336 39.37 2.65 10.37
CA ALA A 336 38.29 3.44 9.78
C ALA A 336 38.24 4.86 10.37
N ALA A 337 38.23 5.90 9.54
CA ALA A 337 38.08 7.28 10.01
C ALA A 337 36.60 7.65 10.19
N VAL A 338 36.22 8.01 11.42
CA VAL A 338 34.86 8.40 11.79
C VAL A 338 34.85 9.80 12.36
N GLU A 339 34.18 10.73 11.68
CA GLU A 339 33.98 12.10 12.13
C GLU A 339 32.59 12.24 12.77
N LEU A 340 32.56 12.66 14.04
CA LEU A 340 31.34 12.91 14.80
C LEU A 340 31.36 14.35 15.30
N SER A 341 30.39 15.16 14.90
CA SER A 341 30.24 16.55 15.36
C SER A 341 28.87 16.76 15.96
N ALA A 342 28.81 17.00 17.27
CA ALA A 342 27.58 17.31 18.00
C ALA A 342 27.61 18.75 18.53
N GLY A 343 26.49 19.47 18.43
CA GLY A 343 26.32 20.75 19.13
C GLY A 343 26.16 20.56 20.65
N GLY A 344 25.58 19.43 21.07
CA GLY A 344 25.42 19.03 22.47
C GLY A 344 26.51 18.07 22.93
N THR A 345 26.10 16.94 23.50
CA THR A 345 26.96 15.90 24.07
C THR A 345 27.15 14.73 23.11
N VAL A 346 28.33 14.09 23.16
CA VAL A 346 28.60 12.85 22.42
C VAL A 346 28.74 11.71 23.41
N ASN A 347 27.90 10.69 23.26
CA ASN A 347 27.91 9.49 24.09
C ASN A 347 28.24 8.26 23.23
N LEU A 348 29.39 7.66 23.49
CA LEU A 348 29.76 6.36 22.95
C LEU A 348 29.44 5.30 24.00
N ILE A 349 28.56 4.34 23.68
CA ILE A 349 28.07 3.34 24.64
C ILE A 349 28.40 1.93 24.14
N ALA A 350 28.94 1.09 25.02
CA ALA A 350 29.17 -0.33 24.80
C ALA A 350 27.86 -1.11 24.51
N PRO A 351 27.92 -2.25 23.81
CA PRO A 351 26.74 -2.92 23.27
C PRO A 351 25.89 -3.62 24.34
N SER A 352 26.31 -3.63 25.61
CA SER A 352 25.60 -4.26 26.73
C SER A 352 24.33 -3.53 27.20
N SER A 353 23.99 -2.39 26.60
CA SER A 353 22.74 -1.67 26.89
C SER A 353 21.70 -1.92 25.79
N GLU A 354 20.64 -2.68 26.10
CA GLU A 354 19.43 -2.78 25.27
C GLU A 354 18.77 -1.39 25.17
N TRP A 355 18.39 -0.96 23.96
CA TRP A 355 17.70 0.33 23.76
C TRP A 355 16.21 0.07 23.59
N GLU A 356 15.38 0.93 24.17
CA GLU A 356 13.97 1.01 23.78
C GLU A 356 13.91 1.51 22.33
N HIS A 357 13.39 0.67 21.43
CA HIS A 357 13.22 1.04 20.04
C HIS A 357 12.06 2.04 19.90
N PRO A 358 12.25 3.16 19.16
CA PRO A 358 11.14 4.03 18.81
C PRO A 358 10.02 3.26 18.11
N GLU A 359 8.76 3.65 18.34
CA GLU A 359 7.60 3.02 17.70
C GLU A 359 7.72 3.11 16.17
N GLU A 360 7.51 1.98 15.49
CA GLU A 360 7.48 1.92 14.02
C GLU A 360 6.18 2.51 13.50
N ILE A 361 6.29 3.46 12.57
CA ILE A 361 5.17 3.84 11.73
C ILE A 361 4.97 2.74 10.67
N ASP A 362 4.06 1.81 10.92
CA ASP A 362 3.55 0.87 9.89
C ASP A 362 2.29 1.47 9.28
N ILE A 363 2.48 2.26 8.23
CA ILE A 363 1.39 2.72 7.39
C ILE A 363 1.00 1.55 6.46
N ASP A 364 -0.04 0.78 6.84
CA ASP A 364 -0.65 -0.27 6.01
C ASP A 364 -1.96 0.23 5.37
N PHE A 365 -1.85 1.19 4.43
CA PHE A 365 -3.00 1.64 3.62
C PHE A 365 -3.59 0.53 2.74
N GLY A 366 -2.79 -0.50 2.39
CA GLY A 366 -3.22 -1.53 1.44
C GLY A 366 -4.32 -2.45 1.93
N ALA A 367 -4.60 -2.50 3.24
CA ALA A 367 -5.72 -3.27 3.78
C ALA A 367 -7.07 -2.55 3.70
N LYS A 368 -7.09 -1.22 3.55
CA LYS A 368 -8.33 -0.41 3.41
C LYS A 368 -8.58 0.02 1.97
N LEU A 369 -7.53 0.40 1.21
CA LEU A 369 -7.68 0.83 -0.18
C LEU A 369 -7.69 -0.35 -1.16
N GLY A 370 -6.91 -1.41 -0.88
CA GLY A 370 -6.93 -2.63 -1.70
C GLY A 370 -8.29 -3.34 -1.66
N SER A 371 -8.99 -3.29 -0.52
CA SER A 371 -10.38 -3.76 -0.41
C SER A 371 -11.34 -2.85 -1.17
N MET A 372 -11.19 -1.53 -1.10
CA MET A 372 -12.03 -0.58 -1.85
C MET A 372 -11.81 -0.68 -3.37
N ALA A 373 -10.58 -0.88 -3.85
CA ALA A 373 -10.27 -1.06 -5.26
C ALA A 373 -10.82 -2.39 -5.81
N GLU A 374 -10.80 -3.46 -5.01
CA GLU A 374 -11.40 -4.75 -5.37
C GLU A 374 -12.93 -4.70 -5.25
N GLU A 375 -13.48 -3.92 -4.33
CA GLU A 375 -14.92 -3.65 -4.17
C GLU A 375 -15.47 -2.77 -5.28
N ILE A 376 -14.83 -1.63 -5.63
CA ILE A 376 -15.23 -0.75 -6.74
C ILE A 376 -15.08 -1.46 -8.07
N ALA A 377 -13.98 -2.19 -8.30
CA ALA A 377 -13.82 -2.98 -9.52
C ALA A 377 -14.83 -4.12 -9.58
N GLU A 378 -15.11 -4.84 -8.49
CA GLU A 378 -16.13 -5.89 -8.50
C GLU A 378 -17.56 -5.34 -8.58
N GLU A 379 -17.85 -4.19 -7.97
CA GLU A 379 -19.16 -3.55 -7.98
C GLU A 379 -19.46 -2.99 -9.36
N SER A 380 -18.55 -2.22 -9.96
CA SER A 380 -18.68 -1.76 -11.35
C SER A 380 -18.76 -2.93 -12.33
N THR A 381 -17.91 -3.96 -12.19
CA THR A 381 -17.98 -5.14 -13.07
C THR A 381 -19.29 -5.91 -12.87
N ARG A 382 -19.77 -6.09 -11.63
CA ARG A 382 -21.07 -6.75 -11.35
C ARG A 382 -22.24 -5.94 -11.87
N GLN A 383 -22.19 -4.62 -11.76
CA GLN A 383 -23.27 -3.74 -12.20
C GLN A 383 -23.35 -3.71 -13.73
N ILE A 384 -22.19 -3.68 -14.40
CA ILE A 384 -22.09 -3.82 -15.86
C ILE A 384 -22.50 -5.23 -16.31
N GLU A 385 -22.04 -6.30 -15.65
CA GLU A 385 -22.46 -7.67 -15.96
C GLU A 385 -23.96 -7.89 -15.74
N ALA A 386 -24.53 -7.36 -14.66
CA ALA A 386 -25.97 -7.43 -14.38
C ALA A 386 -26.80 -6.61 -15.37
N GLN A 387 -26.30 -5.45 -15.81
CA GLN A 387 -26.94 -4.66 -16.86
C GLN A 387 -26.86 -5.36 -18.23
N LEU A 388 -25.75 -6.04 -18.54
CA LEU A 388 -25.58 -6.86 -19.74
C LEU A 388 -26.51 -8.08 -19.73
N GLU A 389 -26.72 -8.70 -18.57
CA GLU A 389 -27.64 -9.82 -18.38
C GLU A 389 -29.11 -9.37 -18.53
N MET A 390 -29.48 -8.26 -17.91
CA MET A 390 -30.80 -7.61 -18.09
C MET A 390 -31.06 -7.19 -19.55
N LEU A 391 -30.03 -6.69 -20.25
CA LEU A 391 -30.12 -6.34 -21.67
C LEU A 391 -30.33 -7.60 -22.53
N GLY A 392 -29.64 -8.71 -22.20
CA GLY A 392 -29.81 -10.01 -22.85
C GLY A 392 -31.21 -10.60 -22.64
N GLU A 393 -31.76 -10.51 -21.43
CA GLU A 393 -33.13 -10.94 -21.11
C GLU A 393 -34.19 -10.11 -21.86
N HIS A 394 -33.99 -8.79 -21.95
CA HIS A 394 -34.89 -7.91 -22.71
C HIS A 394 -34.84 -8.21 -24.21
N LEU A 395 -33.67 -8.60 -24.73
CA LEU A 395 -33.44 -9.00 -26.12
C LEU A 395 -34.12 -10.33 -26.47
N GLU A 396 -34.00 -11.35 -25.62
CA GLU A 396 -34.70 -12.63 -25.83
C GLU A 396 -36.22 -12.48 -25.74
N ALA A 397 -36.72 -11.64 -24.82
CA ALA A 397 -38.15 -11.32 -24.71
C ALA A 397 -38.68 -10.53 -25.92
N HIS A 398 -37.88 -9.61 -26.46
CA HIS A 398 -38.24 -8.87 -27.68
C HIS A 398 -38.18 -9.74 -28.95
N LEU A 399 -37.19 -10.65 -29.07
CA LEU A 399 -37.11 -11.60 -30.19
C LEU A 399 -38.26 -12.62 -30.15
N ALA A 400 -38.63 -13.07 -28.96
CA ALA A 400 -39.80 -13.92 -28.75
C ALA A 400 -41.10 -13.23 -29.16
N SER A 401 -41.27 -11.96 -28.78
CA SER A 401 -42.48 -11.19 -29.12
C SER A 401 -42.55 -10.81 -30.61
N LEU A 402 -41.40 -10.50 -31.24
CA LEU A 402 -41.27 -10.23 -32.67
C LEU A 402 -41.50 -11.49 -33.52
N SER A 403 -41.02 -12.65 -33.08
CA SER A 403 -41.31 -13.93 -33.74
C SER A 403 -42.81 -14.25 -33.75
N ILE A 404 -43.54 -13.85 -32.71
CA ILE A 404 -45.00 -14.02 -32.62
C ILE A 404 -45.70 -13.03 -33.56
N SER A 405 -45.27 -11.77 -33.61
CA SER A 405 -45.89 -10.74 -34.46
C SER A 405 -45.54 -10.88 -35.95
N ILE A 406 -44.42 -11.51 -36.30
CA ILE A 406 -44.10 -11.90 -37.68
C ILE A 406 -44.83 -13.21 -38.07
N GLY A 407 -45.12 -14.08 -37.10
CA GLY A 407 -45.85 -15.34 -37.30
C GLY A 407 -47.37 -15.20 -37.46
N THR A 408 -47.97 -14.07 -37.05
CA THR A 408 -49.41 -13.82 -37.16
C THR A 408 -49.86 -13.36 -38.55
N ALA A 409 -48.94 -13.08 -39.47
CA ALA A 409 -49.26 -12.62 -40.82
C ALA A 409 -49.56 -13.74 -41.85
N GLY A 410 -49.66 -15.01 -41.46
CA GLY A 410 -50.29 -16.03 -42.32
C GLY A 410 -49.79 -17.47 -42.23
N LEU A 411 -49.81 -18.13 -41.07
CA LEU A 411 -49.50 -19.57 -40.96
C LEU A 411 -50.44 -20.33 -40.01
N SER A 412 -50.50 -21.66 -40.21
CA SER A 412 -51.39 -22.63 -39.52
C SER A 412 -51.03 -22.89 -38.05
N GLU A 413 -52.03 -23.31 -37.26
CA GLU A 413 -51.97 -23.54 -35.80
C GLU A 413 -50.80 -24.44 -35.33
N GLU A 414 -50.34 -25.38 -36.15
CA GLU A 414 -49.22 -26.28 -35.80
C GLU A 414 -47.86 -25.56 -35.65
N ARG A 415 -47.60 -24.51 -36.44
CA ARG A 415 -46.33 -23.77 -36.36
C ARG A 415 -46.29 -22.81 -35.17
N VAL A 416 -47.46 -22.32 -34.73
CA VAL A 416 -47.60 -21.51 -33.50
C VAL A 416 -47.25 -22.37 -32.27
N LYS A 417 -47.73 -23.62 -32.25
CA LYS A 417 -47.44 -24.57 -31.17
C LYS A 417 -45.94 -24.91 -31.08
N GLN A 418 -45.28 -25.12 -32.22
CA GLN A 418 -43.82 -25.35 -32.27
C GLN A 418 -42.99 -24.10 -31.89
N ALA A 419 -43.47 -22.91 -32.20
CA ALA A 419 -42.82 -21.66 -31.78
C ALA A 419 -42.92 -21.45 -30.27
N GLN A 420 -44.07 -21.76 -29.66
CA GLN A 420 -44.25 -21.73 -28.20
C GLN A 420 -43.34 -22.75 -27.49
N GLU A 421 -43.24 -23.97 -28.02
CA GLU A 421 -42.38 -25.02 -27.43
C GLU A 421 -40.88 -24.67 -27.51
N ARG A 422 -40.47 -23.94 -28.55
CA ARG A 422 -39.09 -23.40 -28.68
C ARG A 422 -38.85 -22.23 -27.73
N LEU A 423 -39.84 -21.37 -27.52
CA LEU A 423 -39.79 -20.27 -26.55
C LEU A 423 -39.61 -20.81 -25.12
N GLU A 424 -40.36 -21.84 -24.77
CA GLU A 424 -40.29 -22.44 -23.45
C GLU A 424 -38.95 -23.12 -23.19
N LYS A 425 -38.39 -23.81 -24.19
CA LYS A 425 -37.03 -24.37 -24.14
C LYS A 425 -35.92 -23.32 -24.09
N ALA A 426 -36.07 -22.19 -24.80
CA ALA A 426 -35.11 -21.08 -24.72
C ALA A 426 -35.12 -20.45 -23.32
N ARG A 427 -36.32 -20.17 -22.79
CA ARG A 427 -36.51 -19.62 -21.44
C ARG A 427 -35.99 -20.54 -20.34
N GLN A 428 -36.17 -21.86 -20.49
CA GLN A 428 -35.60 -22.84 -19.57
C GLN A 428 -34.07 -22.83 -19.57
N ARG A 429 -33.45 -22.74 -20.76
CA ARG A 429 -31.98 -22.71 -20.89
C ARG A 429 -31.38 -21.41 -20.36
N ALA A 430 -32.05 -20.27 -20.58
CA ALA A 430 -31.65 -18.98 -20.03
C ALA A 430 -31.72 -18.99 -18.50
N SER A 431 -32.84 -19.45 -17.93
CA SER A 431 -33.01 -19.58 -16.47
C SER A 431 -32.00 -20.55 -15.83
N GLN A 432 -31.67 -21.65 -16.51
CA GLN A 432 -30.69 -22.61 -16.01
C GLN A 432 -29.26 -22.05 -16.05
N ARG A 433 -28.90 -21.27 -17.07
CA ARG A 433 -27.60 -20.58 -17.16
C ARG A 433 -27.47 -19.44 -16.15
N ALA A 434 -28.54 -18.67 -15.93
CA ALA A 434 -28.59 -17.63 -14.89
C ALA A 434 -28.45 -18.26 -13.48
N GLY A 435 -29.09 -19.40 -13.24
CA GLY A 435 -28.95 -20.16 -12.00
C GLY A 435 -27.51 -20.67 -11.76
N ASP A 436 -26.89 -21.24 -12.78
CA ASP A 436 -25.50 -21.73 -12.69
C ASP A 436 -24.48 -20.59 -12.51
N ALA A 437 -24.72 -19.43 -13.15
CA ALA A 437 -23.90 -18.24 -12.98
C ALA A 437 -24.04 -17.65 -11.56
N ALA A 438 -25.26 -17.55 -11.05
CA ALA A 438 -25.54 -17.10 -9.68
C ALA A 438 -24.92 -18.03 -8.62
N GLN A 439 -24.99 -19.35 -8.81
CA GLN A 439 -24.34 -20.31 -7.91
C GLN A 439 -22.82 -20.20 -7.93
N ARG A 440 -22.21 -19.98 -9.11
CA ARG A 440 -20.76 -19.76 -9.22
C ARG A 440 -20.32 -18.44 -8.57
N ALA A 441 -21.14 -17.39 -8.66
CA ALA A 441 -20.90 -16.12 -8.00
C ALA A 441 -21.01 -16.26 -6.46
N GLN A 442 -22.03 -16.98 -5.98
CA GLN A 442 -22.23 -17.25 -4.55
C GLN A 442 -21.11 -18.12 -3.96
N ALA A 443 -20.70 -19.20 -4.64
CA ALA A 443 -19.60 -20.05 -4.18
C ALA A 443 -18.26 -19.31 -4.09
N LYS A 444 -18.00 -18.38 -5.02
CA LYS A 444 -16.82 -17.50 -4.97
C LYS A 444 -16.90 -16.49 -3.81
N LEU A 445 -18.08 -15.98 -3.52
CA LEU A 445 -18.32 -15.08 -2.38
C LEU A 445 -18.06 -15.81 -1.05
N GLU A 446 -18.56 -17.04 -0.89
CA GLU A 446 -18.32 -17.85 0.32
C GLU A 446 -16.85 -18.19 0.52
N LEU A 447 -16.14 -18.57 -0.55
CA LEU A 447 -14.69 -18.80 -0.50
C LEU A 447 -13.92 -17.53 -0.10
N LYS A 448 -14.37 -16.35 -0.54
CA LYS A 448 -13.75 -15.06 -0.20
C LYS A 448 -14.07 -14.63 1.23
N ILE A 449 -15.31 -14.80 1.70
CA ILE A 449 -15.70 -14.55 3.09
C ILE A 449 -14.88 -15.44 4.04
N ALA A 450 -14.70 -16.72 3.69
CA ALA A 450 -13.86 -17.63 4.45
C ALA A 450 -12.36 -17.22 4.45
N ALA A 451 -11.85 -16.67 3.34
CA ALA A 451 -10.47 -16.17 3.26
C ALA A 451 -10.27 -14.88 4.08
N ILE A 452 -11.26 -14.00 4.12
CA ILE A 452 -11.29 -12.79 4.95
C ILE A 452 -11.35 -13.16 6.43
N GLN A 453 -12.24 -14.09 6.81
CA GLN A 453 -12.34 -14.61 8.18
C GLN A 453 -11.04 -15.27 8.63
N ARG A 454 -10.41 -16.11 7.80
CA ARG A 454 -9.11 -16.73 8.12
C ARG A 454 -7.97 -15.72 8.26
N LYS A 455 -7.98 -14.62 7.51
CA LYS A 455 -6.98 -13.54 7.64
C LYS A 455 -7.23 -12.67 8.86
N ALA A 456 -8.50 -12.37 9.19
CA ALA A 456 -8.88 -11.66 10.40
C ALA A 456 -8.53 -12.46 11.66
N GLU A 457 -8.79 -13.78 11.64
CA GLU A 457 -8.43 -14.71 12.72
C GLU A 457 -6.91 -14.87 12.86
N ARG A 458 -6.15 -14.87 11.76
CA ARG A 458 -4.68 -14.85 11.83
C ARG A 458 -4.13 -13.53 12.41
N LYS A 459 -4.75 -12.39 12.09
CA LYS A 459 -4.37 -11.07 12.64
C LYS A 459 -4.73 -10.98 14.13
N SER A 460 -5.92 -11.44 14.55
CA SER A 460 -6.31 -11.47 15.96
C SER A 460 -5.48 -12.46 16.77
N ARG A 461 -5.15 -13.62 16.21
CA ARG A 461 -4.27 -14.59 16.86
C ARG A 461 -2.81 -14.09 16.94
N ALA A 462 -2.35 -13.28 15.99
CA ALA A 462 -1.03 -12.64 16.04
C ALA A 462 -0.97 -11.48 17.04
N THR A 463 -2.04 -10.71 17.24
CA THR A 463 -2.12 -9.68 18.29
C THR A 463 -2.23 -10.31 19.68
N VAL A 464 -3.07 -11.35 19.84
CA VAL A 464 -3.19 -12.11 21.10
C VAL A 464 -1.91 -12.88 21.44
N ALA A 465 -1.22 -13.45 20.45
CA ALA A 465 0.09 -14.08 20.68
C ALA A 465 1.19 -13.05 21.03
N ARG A 466 1.08 -11.80 20.55
CA ARG A 466 2.00 -10.70 20.90
C ARG A 466 1.74 -10.15 22.30
N THR A 467 0.49 -10.02 22.73
CA THR A 467 0.14 -9.64 24.11
C THR A 467 0.53 -10.75 25.09
N ALA A 468 0.25 -12.01 24.78
CA ALA A 468 0.65 -13.16 25.60
C ALA A 468 2.19 -13.34 25.68
N ARG A 469 2.94 -12.97 24.62
CA ARG A 469 4.42 -12.97 24.64
C ARG A 469 4.99 -11.81 25.48
N LYS A 470 4.30 -10.67 25.55
CA LYS A 470 4.62 -9.56 26.48
C LYS A 470 4.34 -9.97 27.93
N GLU A 471 3.22 -10.64 28.21
CA GLU A 471 2.90 -11.15 29.57
C GLU A 471 3.85 -12.26 30.03
N ARG A 472 4.16 -13.25 29.17
CA ARG A 472 5.15 -14.27 29.50
C ARG A 472 6.56 -13.72 29.70
N LYS A 473 6.98 -12.68 28.97
CA LYS A 473 8.26 -12.00 29.26
C LYS A 473 8.22 -11.25 30.61
N ARG A 474 7.07 -10.69 31.00
CA ARG A 474 6.87 -10.05 32.31
C ARG A 474 6.88 -11.04 33.48
N GLU A 475 6.38 -12.26 33.27
CA GLU A 475 6.47 -13.35 34.26
C GLU A 475 7.84 -14.05 34.28
N THR A 476 8.54 -14.13 33.14
CA THR A 476 9.86 -14.78 33.07
C THR A 476 10.98 -13.89 33.65
N VAL A 477 10.82 -12.56 33.66
CA VAL A 477 11.73 -11.64 34.38
C VAL A 477 11.54 -11.72 35.91
N SER A 478 10.44 -12.31 36.38
CA SER A 478 10.14 -12.48 37.82
C SER A 478 10.58 -13.83 38.40
N ARG A 479 11.15 -14.74 37.59
CA ARG A 479 11.67 -16.04 38.06
C ARG A 479 13.08 -16.26 37.48
N VAL A 480 14.10 -16.20 38.37
CA VAL A 480 15.57 -16.41 38.17
C VAL A 480 16.33 -15.09 37.88
N SER A 481 17.12 -14.46 38.77
CA SER A 481 17.82 -14.90 39.99
C SER A 481 18.00 -13.76 41.00
N VAL A 482 17.69 -14.01 42.28
CA VAL A 482 18.44 -13.43 43.42
C VAL A 482 18.82 -14.60 44.32
N MET A 483 20.12 -14.94 44.31
CA MET A 483 20.73 -15.78 45.34
C MET A 483 21.08 -14.85 46.52
N PRO A 484 20.78 -15.24 47.78
CA PRO A 484 20.94 -14.36 48.93
C PRO A 484 22.41 -14.23 49.38
N PRO A 485 22.80 -13.10 50.02
CA PRO A 485 24.15 -12.91 50.56
C PRO A 485 24.39 -13.76 51.83
N PRO A 486 25.65 -14.01 52.22
CA PRO A 486 25.97 -14.85 53.37
C PRO A 486 25.54 -14.23 54.71
N SER A 487 25.12 -15.12 55.61
CA SER A 487 24.54 -14.87 56.93
C SER A 487 25.47 -14.14 57.90
N TYR A 488 24.96 -13.05 58.48
CA TYR A 488 25.43 -12.51 59.77
C TYR A 488 24.53 -13.03 60.90
N PRO A 489 25.06 -13.21 62.13
CA PRO A 489 24.31 -13.77 63.25
C PRO A 489 23.19 -12.82 63.71
N PRO A 490 22.09 -13.35 64.28
CA PRO A 490 20.91 -12.56 64.57
C PRO A 490 21.14 -11.61 65.75
N SER A 491 20.72 -10.36 65.58
CA SER A 491 20.51 -9.40 66.66
C SER A 491 19.06 -9.54 67.18
N PRO A 492 18.81 -9.29 68.48
CA PRO A 492 17.58 -9.72 69.17
C PRO A 492 16.31 -8.97 68.69
N PRO A 493 15.11 -9.58 68.87
CA PRO A 493 13.87 -9.12 68.26
C PRO A 493 13.35 -7.81 68.88
N GLN A 494 12.89 -6.90 68.02
CA GLN A 494 11.96 -5.82 68.39
C GLN A 494 10.50 -6.29 68.17
N PRO A 495 9.55 -5.80 68.99
CA PRO A 495 8.25 -6.45 69.22
C PRO A 495 7.22 -6.24 68.09
N PRO A 496 6.19 -7.10 68.01
CA PRO A 496 5.17 -7.04 66.96
C PRO A 496 4.20 -5.86 67.13
N SER A 497 3.81 -5.23 66.01
CA SER A 497 2.64 -4.34 65.96
C SER A 497 1.34 -5.15 65.80
N ASN A 498 0.32 -4.70 66.52
CA ASN A 498 -0.88 -5.43 66.98
C ASN A 498 -1.81 -6.01 65.90
N PRO A 499 -2.62 -7.04 66.26
CA PRO A 499 -3.74 -7.50 65.46
C PRO A 499 -4.92 -6.51 65.48
N VAL A 500 -5.65 -6.49 64.38
CA VAL A 500 -6.86 -5.69 64.10
C VAL A 500 -7.93 -5.89 65.18
N THR A 501 -8.59 -4.82 65.61
CA THR A 501 -9.55 -4.82 66.74
C THR A 501 -11.01 -4.73 66.26
N ASP A 502 -11.90 -5.51 66.88
CA ASP A 502 -13.34 -5.57 66.56
C ASP A 502 -14.09 -4.23 66.70
N GLU A 503 -13.49 -3.22 67.34
CA GLU A 503 -14.02 -1.86 67.48
C GLU A 503 -14.09 -1.11 66.15
N GLU A 504 -13.13 -1.34 65.23
CA GLU A 504 -13.08 -0.65 63.93
C GLU A 504 -14.17 -1.17 62.98
N ARG A 505 -14.51 -2.46 63.10
CA ARG A 505 -15.61 -3.08 62.35
C ARG A 505 -16.98 -2.61 62.84
N LEU A 506 -17.13 -2.39 64.15
CA LEU A 506 -18.35 -1.83 64.73
C LEU A 506 -18.59 -0.38 64.31
N LEU A 507 -17.54 0.44 64.16
CA LEU A 507 -17.66 1.82 63.72
C LEU A 507 -18.19 1.92 62.27
N ILE A 508 -17.72 1.06 61.37
CA ILE A 508 -18.18 1.02 59.97
C ILE A 508 -19.65 0.58 59.88
N LEU A 509 -20.07 -0.40 60.70
CA LEU A 509 -21.47 -0.84 60.76
C LEU A 509 -22.38 0.26 61.33
N GLN A 510 -21.89 1.06 62.29
CA GLN A 510 -22.64 2.20 62.84
C GLN A 510 -22.78 3.34 61.81
N MET A 511 -21.76 3.58 60.97
CA MET A 511 -21.83 4.57 59.88
C MET A 511 -22.81 4.18 58.77
N LEU A 512 -22.97 2.87 58.51
CA LEU A 512 -24.00 2.34 57.60
C LEU A 512 -25.41 2.54 58.17
N GLN A 513 -25.59 2.30 59.48
CA GLN A 513 -26.86 2.48 60.18
C GLN A 513 -27.31 3.95 60.19
N ASP A 514 -26.37 4.88 60.35
CA ASP A 514 -26.59 6.32 60.30
C ASP A 514 -26.77 6.87 58.86
N LYS A 515 -26.74 6.01 57.83
CA LYS A 515 -26.82 6.33 56.39
C LYS A 515 -25.76 7.33 55.90
N LYS A 516 -24.60 7.40 56.58
CA LYS A 516 -23.49 8.28 56.20
C LYS A 516 -22.62 7.72 55.09
N ILE A 517 -22.69 6.40 54.87
CA ILE A 517 -22.00 5.67 53.81
C ILE A 517 -22.99 4.72 53.12
N GLY A 518 -22.73 4.42 51.84
CA GLY A 518 -23.51 3.44 51.08
C GLY A 518 -23.15 1.99 51.45
N VAL A 519 -24.01 1.04 51.08
CA VAL A 519 -23.78 -0.40 51.32
C VAL A 519 -22.50 -0.87 50.61
N GLU A 520 -22.26 -0.42 49.38
CA GLU A 520 -21.05 -0.77 48.61
C GLU A 520 -19.76 -0.17 49.20
N GLU A 521 -19.83 1.03 49.79
CA GLU A 521 -18.67 1.67 50.44
C GLU A 521 -18.31 0.98 51.76
N ALA A 522 -19.30 0.51 52.51
CA ALA A 522 -19.07 -0.24 53.74
C ALA A 522 -18.39 -1.59 53.48
N GLU A 523 -18.74 -2.27 52.37
CA GLU A 523 -18.10 -3.53 51.97
C GLU A 523 -16.62 -3.31 51.59
N GLN A 524 -16.30 -2.25 50.85
CA GLN A 524 -14.93 -1.94 50.47
C GLN A 524 -14.04 -1.61 51.68
N LEU A 525 -14.56 -0.89 52.68
CA LEU A 525 -13.83 -0.55 53.89
C LEU A 525 -13.59 -1.76 54.80
N LEU A 526 -14.54 -2.71 54.88
CA LEU A 526 -14.36 -3.95 55.65
C LEU A 526 -13.34 -4.89 55.01
N VAL A 527 -13.24 -4.92 53.68
CA VAL A 527 -12.23 -5.72 52.96
C VAL A 527 -10.82 -5.16 53.12
N ALA A 528 -10.68 -3.83 53.21
CA ALA A 528 -9.38 -3.17 53.40
C ALA A 528 -8.77 -3.35 54.81
N LEU A 529 -9.59 -3.73 55.80
CA LEU A 529 -9.20 -3.96 57.20
C LEU A 529 -8.96 -5.45 57.54
N GLY A 530 -9.03 -6.34 56.54
CA GLY A 530 -8.96 -7.80 56.69
C GLY A 530 -7.64 -8.41 56.26
#